data_AF-A0A4U9TRV5-F1
#
_entry.id   AF-A0A4U9TRV5-F1
#
_cell.length_a   1.000
_cell.length_b   1.000
_cell.length_c   1.000
_cell.angle_alpha   90.00
_cell.angle_beta   90.00
_cell.angle_gamma   90.00
#
_symmetry.space_group_name_H-M   'P 1'
#
loop_
_entity.id
_entity.type
_entity.pdbx_description
1 polymer ?
#
loop_
_entity_poly.entity_id
_entity_poly.type
_entity_poly.pdbx_seq_one_letter_code
_entity_poly.pdbx_strand_id
1 'polypeptide(L)'
;MKQLESLIREAQSLTDNEQEVERVMQICNACRYCEGFCAVFPAMTYRLTFGKADINYLANLCHNCGACLHACQYAPPHEFGVNVPQGMAKVRVETYQEYAWPASFGMLYKRAGMAVVLALAFGIGLFLLLGDGT
;
A
#
# COMPACT_ATOMS: atom_id res chain seq x y z
N MET A 1 -11.40 25.42 -18.94
CA MET A 1 -11.81 25.30 -17.52
C MET A 1 -12.30 23.88 -17.23
N LYS A 2 -13.40 23.41 -17.84
CA LYS A 2 -13.96 22.06 -17.61
C LYS A 2 -12.98 20.87 -17.75
N GLN A 3 -12.09 20.89 -18.76
CA GLN A 3 -11.08 19.82 -18.95
C GLN A 3 -9.98 19.84 -17.88
N LEU A 4 -9.61 21.03 -17.38
CA LEU A 4 -8.64 21.14 -16.29
C LEU A 4 -9.24 20.62 -14.99
N GLU A 5 -10.50 20.99 -14.71
CA GLU A 5 -11.25 20.50 -13.55
C GLU A 5 -11.40 18.98 -13.57
N SER A 6 -11.63 18.35 -14.72
CA SER A 6 -11.71 16.89 -14.82
C SER A 6 -10.37 16.22 -14.52
N LEU A 7 -9.26 16.74 -15.04
CA LEU A 7 -7.92 16.20 -14.79
C LEU A 7 -7.51 16.35 -13.31
N ILE A 8 -7.86 17.48 -12.68
CA ILE A 8 -7.64 17.69 -11.25
C ILE A 8 -8.43 16.67 -10.44
N ARG A 9 -9.70 16.45 -10.78
CA ARG A 9 -10.55 15.50 -10.08
C ARG A 9 -10.07 14.06 -10.22
N GLU A 10 -9.58 13.68 -11.40
CA GLU A 10 -8.99 12.37 -11.64
C GLU A 10 -7.70 12.18 -10.84
N ALA A 11 -6.81 13.18 -10.85
CA ALA A 11 -5.57 13.15 -10.07
C ALA A 11 -5.80 13.11 -8.54
N GLN A 12 -6.92 13.66 -8.07
CA GLN A 12 -7.32 13.63 -6.65
C GLN A 12 -8.18 12.42 -6.28
N SER A 13 -8.57 11.59 -7.25
CA SER A 13 -9.39 10.40 -6.96
C SER A 13 -8.58 9.37 -6.19
N LEU A 14 -9.17 8.88 -5.09
CA LEU A 14 -8.56 7.88 -4.22
C LEU A 14 -9.16 6.49 -4.49
N THR A 15 -8.35 5.44 -4.48
CA THR A 15 -8.82 4.05 -4.44
C THR A 15 -9.54 3.76 -3.11
N ASP A 16 -10.29 2.66 -3.03
CA ASP A 16 -10.94 2.26 -1.77
C ASP A 16 -9.93 2.05 -0.63
N ASN A 17 -8.75 1.54 -0.94
CA ASN A 17 -7.67 1.35 0.05
C ASN A 17 -7.05 2.69 0.47
N GLU A 18 -6.88 3.62 -0.46
CA GLU A 18 -6.42 4.98 -0.15
C GLU A 18 -7.46 5.73 0.71
N GLN A 19 -8.76 5.62 0.40
CA GLN A 19 -9.84 6.20 1.23
C GLN A 19 -9.86 5.63 2.64
N GLU A 20 -9.62 4.33 2.80
CA GLU A 20 -9.53 3.72 4.14
C GLU A 20 -8.30 4.24 4.90
N VAL A 21 -7.16 4.39 4.24
CA VAL A 21 -5.98 4.99 4.87
C VAL A 21 -6.23 6.46 5.21
N GLU A 22 -6.90 7.23 4.34
CA GLU A 22 -7.32 8.60 4.63
C GLU A 22 -8.14 8.65 5.93
N ARG A 23 -9.21 7.85 6.03
CA ARG A 23 -10.08 7.77 7.20
C ARG A 23 -9.29 7.43 8.47
N VAL A 24 -8.43 6.42 8.38
CA VAL A 24 -7.60 5.98 9.50
C VAL A 24 -6.61 7.06 9.92
N MET A 25 -5.96 7.75 8.98
CA MET A 25 -5.05 8.85 9.31
C MET A 25 -5.77 10.06 9.91
N GLN A 26 -7.00 10.38 9.47
CA GLN A 26 -7.82 11.42 10.12
C GLN A 26 -8.12 11.06 11.58
N ILE A 27 -8.52 9.82 11.87
CA ILE A 27 -8.74 9.34 13.25
C ILE A 27 -7.44 9.38 14.06
N CYS A 28 -6.33 8.91 13.49
CA CYS A 28 -5.03 8.91 14.15
C CYS A 28 -4.55 10.33 14.47
N ASN A 29 -4.75 11.30 13.58
CA ASN A 29 -4.37 12.69 13.79
C ASN A 29 -5.20 13.37 14.90
N ALA A 30 -6.45 12.95 15.08
CA ALA A 30 -7.29 13.40 16.19
C ALA A 30 -6.91 12.74 17.53
N CYS A 31 -6.65 11.43 17.53
CA CYS A 31 -6.45 10.64 18.75
C CYS A 31 -5.02 10.72 19.31
N ARG A 32 -4.01 10.64 18.45
CA ARG A 32 -2.56 10.72 18.76
C ARG A 32 -2.02 9.82 19.87
N TYR A 33 -2.82 8.93 20.46
CA TYR A 33 -2.44 8.12 21.61
C TYR A 33 -1.24 7.20 21.36
N CYS A 34 -1.13 6.67 20.14
CA CYS A 34 -0.06 5.75 19.76
C CYS A 34 1.11 6.43 19.02
N GLU A 35 1.20 7.77 19.03
CA GLU A 35 2.19 8.50 18.23
C GLU A 35 3.65 8.17 18.58
N GLY A 36 3.93 7.79 19.83
CA GLY A 36 5.27 7.37 20.28
C GLY A 36 5.69 5.96 19.84
N PHE A 37 4.77 5.15 19.30
CA PHE A 37 5.04 3.74 18.93
C PHE A 37 5.36 3.54 17.45
N CYS A 38 5.19 4.57 16.61
CA CYS A 38 5.26 4.39 15.15
C CYS A 38 5.95 5.57 14.47
N ALA A 39 7.01 5.27 13.71
CA ALA A 39 7.83 6.26 13.01
C ALA A 39 7.10 7.00 11.88
N VAL A 40 5.90 6.57 11.50
CA VAL A 40 5.05 7.26 10.51
C VAL A 40 4.39 8.50 11.13
N PHE A 41 4.12 8.50 12.44
CA PHE A 41 3.36 9.57 13.10
C PHE A 41 4.02 10.95 13.05
N PRO A 42 5.36 11.09 13.25
CA PRO A 42 6.03 12.36 13.05
C PRO A 42 5.71 12.98 11.68
N ALA A 43 5.76 12.20 10.60
CA ALA A 43 5.39 12.68 9.27
C ALA A 43 3.90 12.96 9.13
N MET A 44 3.04 12.08 9.67
CA MET A 44 1.58 12.19 9.57
C MET A 44 1.05 13.47 10.24
N THR A 45 1.55 13.82 11.42
CA THR A 45 1.02 14.93 12.24
C THR A 45 1.26 16.33 11.65
N TYR A 46 2.13 16.47 10.64
CA TYR A 46 2.31 17.72 9.90
C TYR A 46 1.23 17.98 8.84
N ARG A 47 0.24 17.10 8.71
CA ARG A 47 -0.79 17.15 7.65
C ARG A 47 -2.17 17.42 8.26
N LEU A 48 -2.93 18.27 7.59
CA LEU A 48 -4.33 18.55 7.93
C LEU A 48 -5.31 17.69 7.11
N THR A 49 -4.91 17.36 5.89
CA THR A 49 -5.65 16.52 4.93
C THR A 49 -4.71 15.45 4.40
N PHE A 50 -5.24 14.29 4.03
CA PHE A 50 -4.45 13.17 3.51
C PHE A 50 -4.83 12.90 2.06
N GLY A 51 -4.20 13.61 1.13
CA GLY A 51 -4.37 13.36 -0.30
C GLY A 51 -3.56 12.16 -0.79
N LYS A 52 -3.76 11.76 -2.05
CA LYS A 52 -3.10 10.59 -2.68
C LYS A 52 -1.59 10.55 -2.46
N ALA A 53 -0.90 11.66 -2.70
CA ALA A 53 0.55 11.73 -2.55
C ALA A 53 1.01 11.51 -1.10
N ASP A 54 0.28 12.05 -0.12
CA ASP A 54 0.57 11.89 1.29
C ASP A 54 0.31 10.44 1.75
N ILE A 55 -0.80 9.86 1.32
CA ILE A 55 -1.15 8.47 1.59
C ILE A 55 -0.07 7.54 1.04
N ASN A 56 0.33 7.72 -0.21
CA ASN A 56 1.37 6.91 -0.86
C ASN A 56 2.73 7.06 -0.16
N TYR A 57 3.07 8.28 0.25
CA TYR A 57 4.27 8.54 1.03
C TYR A 57 4.24 7.84 2.40
N LEU A 58 3.16 8.00 3.17
CA LEU A 58 3.03 7.38 4.50
C LEU A 58 2.98 5.86 4.42
N ALA A 59 2.35 5.28 3.40
CA ALA A 59 2.30 3.84 3.16
C ALA A 59 3.70 3.25 2.91
N ASN A 60 4.55 3.98 2.20
CA ASN A 60 5.94 3.58 1.94
C ASN A 60 6.89 3.90 3.10
N LEU A 61 6.49 4.80 4.02
CA LEU A 61 7.19 5.03 5.29
C LEU A 61 6.86 3.96 6.35
N CYS A 62 5.70 3.30 6.24
CA CYS A 62 5.27 2.27 7.17
C CYS A 62 6.06 0.96 6.97
N HIS A 63 6.66 0.42 8.03
CA HIS A 63 7.36 -0.87 8.01
C HIS A 63 6.52 -2.06 8.51
N ASN A 64 5.21 -1.88 8.69
CA ASN A 64 4.31 -2.96 9.11
C ASN A 64 4.72 -3.64 10.44
N CYS A 65 5.35 -2.91 11.37
CA CYS A 65 5.84 -3.48 12.64
C CYS A 65 4.73 -3.81 13.66
N GLY A 66 3.51 -3.28 13.48
CA GLY A 66 2.35 -3.60 14.33
C GLY A 66 2.27 -2.90 15.68
N ALA A 67 3.32 -2.20 16.14
CA ALA A 67 3.32 -1.57 17.48
C ALA A 67 2.14 -0.59 17.69
N CYS A 68 1.83 0.24 16.69
CA CYS A 68 0.68 1.15 16.76
C CYS A 68 -0.66 0.41 16.81
N LEU A 69 -0.80 -0.76 16.19
CA LEU A 69 -2.02 -1.57 16.22
C LEU A 69 -2.26 -2.11 17.63
N HIS A 70 -1.23 -2.65 18.27
CA HIS A 70 -1.33 -3.19 19.62
C HIS A 70 -1.62 -2.12 20.68
N ALA A 71 -1.17 -0.89 20.47
CA ALA A 71 -1.43 0.24 21.37
C ALA A 71 -2.73 1.01 21.05
N CYS A 72 -3.42 0.69 19.96
CA CYS A 72 -4.55 1.47 19.48
C CYS A 72 -5.83 1.19 20.29
N GLN A 73 -6.46 2.25 20.81
CA GLN A 73 -7.75 2.16 21.51
C GLN A 73 -8.91 1.76 20.58
N TYR A 74 -8.75 2.03 19.28
CA TYR A 74 -9.76 1.82 18.25
C TYR A 74 -9.46 0.64 17.33
N ALA A 75 -8.48 -0.21 17.69
CA ALA A 75 -8.22 -1.45 16.96
C ALA A 75 -9.44 -2.39 17.02
N PRO A 76 -9.61 -3.30 16.06
CA PRO A 76 -10.62 -4.35 16.15
C PRO A 76 -10.55 -5.09 17.50
N PRO A 77 -11.70 -5.39 18.14
CA PRO A 77 -13.06 -5.36 17.58
C PRO A 77 -13.82 -4.03 17.74
N HIS A 78 -13.15 -2.92 18.09
CA HIS A 78 -13.81 -1.61 18.17
C HIS A 78 -14.49 -1.24 16.85
N GLU A 79 -15.61 -0.52 16.89
CA GLU A 79 -16.44 -0.19 15.71
C GLU A 79 -15.69 0.58 14.61
N PHE A 80 -14.72 1.42 14.98
CA PHE A 80 -13.86 2.13 14.03
C PHE A 80 -12.86 1.23 13.30
N GLY A 81 -12.57 0.04 13.84
CA GLY A 81 -11.77 -1.01 13.21
C GLY A 81 -10.38 -0.56 12.74
N VAL A 82 -9.72 0.35 13.46
CA VAL A 82 -8.50 1.01 12.99
C VAL A 82 -7.34 0.00 12.89
N ASN A 83 -6.89 -0.27 11.66
CA ASN A 83 -5.75 -1.14 11.38
C ASN A 83 -4.74 -0.47 10.45
N VAL A 84 -3.88 0.37 11.04
CA VAL A 84 -2.84 1.13 10.31
C VAL A 84 -1.91 0.21 9.50
N PRO A 85 -1.32 -0.86 10.07
CA PRO A 85 -0.40 -1.72 9.31
C PRO A 85 -1.05 -2.35 8.08
N GLN A 86 -2.28 -2.86 8.23
CA GLN A 86 -3.00 -3.49 7.12
C GLN A 86 -3.37 -2.50 6.01
N GLY A 87 -3.91 -1.33 6.37
CA GLY A 87 -4.27 -0.30 5.38
C GLY A 87 -3.06 0.16 4.59
N MET A 88 -1.96 0.51 5.29
CA MET A 88 -0.71 0.93 4.66
C MET A 88 -0.09 -0.15 3.78
N ALA A 89 -0.15 -1.43 4.19
CA ALA A 89 0.36 -2.53 3.39
C ALA A 89 -0.39 -2.70 2.06
N LYS A 90 -1.73 -2.54 2.06
CA LYS A 90 -2.55 -2.61 0.85
C LYS A 90 -2.20 -1.49 -0.12
N VAL A 91 -2.20 -0.24 0.34
CA VAL A 91 -1.82 0.93 -0.47
C VAL A 91 -0.40 0.78 -1.01
N ARG A 92 0.56 0.33 -0.18
CA ARG A 92 1.95 0.15 -0.64
C ARG A 92 2.05 -0.80 -1.82
N VAL A 93 1.33 -1.92 -1.80
CA VAL A 93 1.30 -2.87 -2.93
C VAL A 93 0.71 -2.23 -4.19
N GLU A 94 -0.34 -1.40 -4.06
CA GLU A 94 -0.90 -0.64 -5.17
C GLU A 94 0.13 0.33 -5.76
N THR A 95 0.89 1.04 -4.91
CA THR A 95 1.93 1.97 -5.38
C THR A 95 3.04 1.28 -6.17
N TYR A 96 3.41 0.04 -5.81
CA TYR A 96 4.39 -0.73 -6.57
C TYR A 96 3.89 -1.07 -7.97
N GLN A 97 2.59 -1.31 -8.13
CA GLN A 97 1.97 -1.58 -9.43
C GLN A 97 1.85 -0.30 -10.26
N GLU A 98 1.38 0.78 -9.64
CA GLU A 98 1.12 2.06 -10.30
C GLU A 98 2.42 2.74 -10.77
N TYR A 99 3.47 2.71 -9.94
CA TYR A 99 4.75 3.39 -10.23
C TYR A 99 5.82 2.46 -10.82
N ALA A 100 5.49 1.21 -11.15
CA ALA A 100 6.43 0.31 -11.82
C ALA A 100 6.81 0.85 -13.22
N TRP A 101 8.11 0.84 -13.51
CA TRP A 101 8.62 1.19 -14.83
C TRP A 101 9.45 0.03 -15.43
N PRO A 102 9.19 -0.39 -16.68
CA PRO A 102 8.10 0.05 -17.56
C PRO A 102 6.70 -0.39 -17.07
N ALA A 103 5.64 0.30 -17.49
CA ALA A 103 4.26 0.04 -17.03
C ALA A 103 3.78 -1.40 -17.26
N SER A 104 4.29 -2.08 -18.30
CA SER A 104 4.01 -3.49 -18.56
C SER A 104 4.46 -4.41 -17.42
N PHE A 105 5.50 -4.04 -16.68
CA PHE A 105 5.97 -4.79 -15.52
C PHE A 105 5.06 -4.61 -14.30
N GLY A 106 4.38 -3.47 -14.16
CA GLY A 106 3.32 -3.31 -13.16
C GLY A 106 2.17 -4.29 -13.39
N MET A 107 1.77 -4.47 -14.66
CA MET A 107 0.75 -5.46 -15.05
C MET A 107 1.20 -6.90 -14.83
N LEU A 108 2.47 -7.19 -15.09
CA LEU A 108 3.05 -8.50 -14.79
C LEU A 108 3.09 -8.75 -13.27
N TYR A 109 3.45 -7.74 -12.47
CA TYR A 109 3.49 -7.82 -11.01
C TYR A 109 2.10 -8.08 -10.41
N LYS A 110 1.04 -7.47 -10.97
CA LYS A 110 -0.35 -7.78 -10.59
C LYS A 110 -0.71 -9.26 -10.79
N ARG A 111 -0.03 -9.96 -11.72
CA ARG A 111 -0.17 -11.40 -11.99
C ARG A 111 1.07 -12.20 -11.59
N ALA A 112 1.88 -11.69 -10.66
CA ALA A 112 3.19 -12.24 -10.33
C ALA A 112 3.13 -13.73 -9.98
N GLY A 113 2.10 -14.18 -9.24
CA GLY A 113 1.96 -15.60 -8.89
C GLY A 113 1.95 -16.53 -10.11
N MET A 114 1.19 -16.19 -11.15
CA MET A 114 1.12 -17.01 -12.37
C MET A 114 2.41 -16.89 -13.19
N ALA A 115 2.99 -15.69 -13.28
CA ALA A 115 4.26 -15.49 -13.97
C ALA A 115 5.40 -16.31 -13.33
N VAL A 116 5.48 -16.32 -12.00
CA VAL A 116 6.49 -17.06 -11.23
C VAL A 116 6.29 -18.56 -11.39
N VAL A 117 5.06 -19.07 -11.29
CA VAL A 117 4.78 -20.51 -11.49
C VAL A 117 5.17 -20.96 -12.90
N LEU A 118 4.81 -20.20 -13.94
CA LEU A 118 5.16 -20.54 -15.32
C LEU A 118 6.68 -20.50 -15.54
N ALA A 119 7.38 -19.49 -15.01
CA ALA A 119 8.83 -19.39 -15.10
C ALA A 119 9.54 -20.54 -14.37
N LEU A 120 9.06 -20.93 -13.18
CA LEU A 120 9.58 -22.06 -12.42
C LEU A 120 9.35 -23.38 -13.16
N ALA A 121 8.13 -23.64 -13.64
CA ALA A 121 7.80 -24.85 -14.39
C ALA A 121 8.66 -24.98 -15.66
N PHE A 122 8.82 -23.89 -16.40
CA PHE A 122 9.69 -23.84 -17.58
C PHE A 122 11.16 -24.08 -17.22
N GLY A 123 11.67 -23.42 -16.17
CA GLY A 123 13.06 -23.57 -15.72
C GLY A 123 13.38 -24.99 -15.24
N ILE A 124 12.48 -25.61 -14.45
CA ILE A 124 12.62 -27.00 -14.01
C ILE A 124 12.55 -27.94 -15.22
N GLY A 125 11.59 -27.75 -16.12
CA GLY A 125 11.48 -28.57 -17.34
C GLY A 125 12.72 -28.50 -18.22
N LEU A 126 13.26 -27.29 -18.43
CA LEU A 126 14.49 -27.09 -19.19
C LEU A 126 15.70 -27.74 -18.49
N PHE A 127 15.82 -27.59 -17.16
CA PHE A 127 16.90 -28.20 -16.40
C PHE A 127 16.90 -29.73 -16.53
N LEU A 128 15.74 -30.37 -16.39
CA LEU A 128 15.62 -31.82 -16.56
C LEU A 128 15.96 -32.26 -17.98
N LEU A 129 15.44 -31.56 -19.00
CA LEU A 129 15.75 -31.86 -20.41
C LEU A 129 17.23 -31.74 -20.75
N LEU A 130 17.94 -30.76 -20.16
CA LEU A 130 19.38 -30.58 -20.37
C LEU A 130 20.22 -31.54 -19.51
N GLY A 131 19.71 -31.97 -18.36
CA GLY A 131 20.37 -32.90 -17.44
C GLY A 131 20.32 -34.35 -17.90
N ASP A 132 19.25 -34.76 -18.59
CA ASP A 132 19.09 -36.11 -19.15
C ASP A 132 19.90 -36.34 -20.46
N GLY A 133 20.72 -35.35 -20.87
CA GLY A 133 21.55 -35.34 -22.09
C GLY A 133 22.97 -35.88 -21.94
N THR A 134 23.31 -36.54 -20.81
CA THR A 134 24.52 -37.35 -20.61
C THR A 134 24.15 -38.77 -20.24
#